data_AF-A0A536ND85-F1
#
_entry.id   AF-A0A536ND85-F1
#
_cell.length_a   1.000
_cell.length_b   1.000
_cell.length_c   1.000
_cell.angle_alpha   90.00
_cell.angle_beta   90.00
_cell.angle_gamma   90.00
#
_symmetry.space_group_name_H-M   'P 1'
#
loop_
_entity.id
_entity.type
_entity.pdbx_description
1 polymer ?
#
loop_
_entity_poly.entity_id
_entity_poly.type
_entity_poly.pdbx_seq_one_letter_code
_entity_poly.pdbx_strand_id
1 'polypeptide(L)'
;MGFGHIAVGTVQRYTFCPPASGPHNAVTGFAPISPLRQIYGPDDTVAPQQWIHNLEHGALVVLYSCKDGCPDDAAKQQLQQFFDDFPASPLCNIAPHLLSPVVARFDEMSTKYAAVVWDRILLLDTFDQAKILAFFNQWGERTNREKQPSCTTPGSTASPQAGTSPGVSESPSPSAGTSPSVEPSASPSPS
;
A
#
# COMPACT_ATOMS: atom_id res chain seq x y z
N MET A 1 -8.29 4.53 -15.04
CA MET A 1 -8.11 3.64 -13.88
C MET A 1 -8.48 4.41 -12.62
N GLY A 2 -9.16 3.78 -11.67
CA GLY A 2 -9.66 4.42 -10.43
C GLY A 2 -8.98 3.85 -9.19
N PHE A 3 -9.18 4.47 -8.03
CA PHE A 3 -8.56 4.08 -6.75
C PHE A 3 -9.45 4.34 -5.54
N GLY A 4 -10.69 4.77 -5.76
CA GLY A 4 -11.57 5.17 -4.67
C GLY A 4 -11.92 3.98 -3.78
N HIS A 5 -11.88 4.20 -2.47
CA HIS A 5 -12.45 3.26 -1.52
C HIS A 5 -13.96 3.19 -1.69
N ILE A 6 -14.51 1.98 -1.69
CA ILE A 6 -15.94 1.72 -1.88
C ILE A 6 -16.50 0.85 -0.75
N ALA A 7 -17.80 0.97 -0.52
CA ALA A 7 -18.51 0.12 0.41
C ALA A 7 -18.49 -1.34 -0.04
N VAL A 8 -18.48 -2.26 0.94
CA VAL A 8 -18.60 -3.70 0.70
C VAL A 8 -19.93 -3.99 -0.02
N GLY A 9 -19.90 -4.91 -0.99
CA GLY A 9 -21.07 -5.24 -1.81
C GLY A 9 -21.31 -4.33 -3.01
N THR A 10 -20.52 -3.26 -3.18
CA THR A 10 -20.61 -2.42 -4.39
C THR A 10 -20.10 -3.20 -5.60
N VAL A 11 -20.97 -3.38 -6.60
CA VAL A 11 -20.60 -4.03 -7.88
C VAL A 11 -19.59 -3.18 -8.62
N GLN A 12 -18.49 -3.80 -9.06
CA GLN A 12 -17.44 -3.15 -9.84
C GLN A 12 -17.21 -3.87 -11.16
N ARG A 13 -16.80 -3.09 -12.17
CA ARG A 13 -16.27 -3.61 -13.43
C ARG A 13 -14.85 -3.08 -13.60
N TYR A 14 -13.90 -3.98 -13.71
CA TYR A 14 -12.51 -3.65 -13.93
C TYR A 14 -12.15 -3.75 -15.42
N THR A 15 -11.12 -3.00 -15.82
CA THR A 15 -10.65 -2.97 -17.21
C THR A 15 -9.87 -4.22 -17.60
N PHE A 16 -9.28 -4.92 -16.62
CA PHE A 16 -8.48 -6.13 -16.81
C PHE A 16 -8.98 -7.25 -15.91
N CYS A 17 -8.72 -8.49 -16.33
CA CYS A 17 -9.02 -9.70 -15.59
C CYS A 17 -7.75 -10.57 -15.50
N PRO A 18 -7.17 -10.79 -14.31
CA PRO A 18 -7.58 -10.26 -13.01
C PRO A 18 -7.37 -8.75 -12.88
N PRO A 19 -8.12 -8.08 -12.00
CA PRO A 19 -7.92 -6.65 -11.76
C PRO A 19 -6.63 -6.40 -10.96
N ALA A 20 -5.81 -5.48 -11.45
CA ALA A 20 -4.58 -5.03 -10.79
C ALA A 20 -4.70 -3.65 -10.14
N SER A 21 -5.81 -2.96 -10.36
CA SER A 21 -6.15 -1.66 -9.77
C SER A 21 -7.63 -1.37 -9.96
N GLY A 22 -8.13 -0.34 -9.29
CA GLY A 22 -9.52 0.09 -9.39
C GLY A 22 -10.13 0.42 -8.03
N PRO A 23 -11.43 0.75 -8.00
CA PRO A 23 -12.17 0.90 -6.75
C PRO A 23 -12.17 -0.38 -5.93
N HIS A 24 -11.95 -0.27 -4.62
CA HIS A 24 -11.72 -1.42 -3.74
C HIS A 24 -12.14 -1.14 -2.29
N ASN A 25 -12.19 -2.15 -1.43
CA ASN A 25 -12.71 -1.99 -0.06
C ASN A 25 -11.62 -1.53 0.90
N ALA A 26 -11.99 -0.70 1.89
CA ALA A 26 -11.08 -0.23 2.95
C ALA A 26 -11.66 -0.41 4.37
N VAL A 27 -12.47 -1.46 4.56
CA VAL A 27 -13.08 -1.76 5.85
C VAL A 27 -12.07 -2.53 6.72
N THR A 28 -11.75 -1.98 7.88
CA THR A 28 -10.86 -2.61 8.87
C THR A 28 -11.30 -4.03 9.21
N GLY A 29 -10.36 -4.98 9.22
CA GLY A 29 -10.64 -6.41 9.46
C GLY A 29 -11.19 -7.15 8.24
N PHE A 30 -11.40 -6.46 7.12
CA PHE A 30 -11.88 -7.05 5.86
C PHE A 30 -10.91 -6.77 4.69
N ALA A 31 -10.45 -5.53 4.54
CA ALA A 31 -9.48 -5.12 3.53
C ALA A 31 -8.58 -3.98 4.07
N PRO A 32 -7.24 -4.02 3.89
CA PRO A 32 -6.51 -5.08 3.18
C PRO A 32 -6.60 -6.42 3.92
N ILE A 33 -6.41 -7.51 3.19
CA ILE A 33 -6.37 -8.86 3.73
C ILE A 33 -5.28 -8.94 4.79
N SER A 34 -5.64 -9.50 5.94
CA SER A 34 -4.77 -9.59 7.12
C SER A 34 -3.56 -10.49 6.89
N PRO A 35 -2.38 -10.14 7.41
CA PRO A 35 -1.22 -11.03 7.40
C PRO A 35 -1.43 -12.35 8.15
N LEU A 36 -2.40 -12.40 9.07
CA LEU A 36 -2.74 -13.62 9.81
C LEU A 36 -3.42 -14.69 8.93
N ARG A 37 -3.88 -14.32 7.74
CA ARG A 37 -4.50 -15.24 6.78
C ARG A 37 -4.24 -14.77 5.35
N GLN A 38 -3.13 -15.22 4.79
CA GLN A 38 -2.69 -14.84 3.44
C GLN A 38 -2.76 -15.99 2.44
N ILE A 39 -3.00 -17.22 2.86
CA ILE A 39 -3.27 -18.35 1.95
C ILE A 39 -4.74 -18.72 2.07
N TYR A 40 -5.44 -18.68 0.94
CA TYR A 40 -6.84 -19.05 0.84
C TYR A 40 -6.98 -20.34 0.04
N GLY A 41 -7.70 -21.31 0.63
CA GLY A 41 -7.98 -22.60 0.02
C GLY A 41 -9.08 -22.53 -1.04
N PRO A 42 -9.35 -23.65 -1.74
CA PRO A 42 -10.33 -23.67 -2.82
C PRO A 42 -11.76 -23.36 -2.33
N ASP A 43 -12.08 -23.68 -1.08
CA ASP A 43 -13.40 -23.41 -0.48
C ASP A 43 -13.53 -21.99 0.08
N ASP A 44 -12.45 -21.22 0.03
CA ASP A 44 -12.44 -19.84 0.46
C ASP A 44 -12.82 -18.89 -0.68
N THR A 45 -13.55 -17.83 -0.32
CA THR A 45 -13.87 -16.75 -1.24
C THR A 45 -13.15 -15.48 -0.80
N VAL A 46 -12.38 -14.93 -1.73
CA VAL A 46 -11.80 -13.60 -1.60
C VAL A 46 -12.38 -12.78 -2.74
N ALA A 47 -12.83 -11.56 -2.46
CA ALA A 47 -13.36 -10.67 -3.48
C ALA A 47 -12.24 -9.81 -4.07
N PRO A 48 -12.28 -9.45 -5.37
CA PRO A 48 -11.24 -8.62 -5.96
C PRO A 48 -10.96 -7.31 -5.23
N GLN A 49 -12.02 -6.68 -4.75
CA GLN A 49 -11.98 -5.46 -3.96
C GLN A 49 -11.16 -5.61 -2.66
N GLN A 50 -10.95 -6.83 -2.14
CA GLN A 50 -10.12 -7.04 -0.95
C GLN A 50 -8.63 -7.01 -1.31
N TRP A 51 -8.19 -7.85 -2.24
CA TRP A 51 -6.77 -7.92 -2.57
C TRP A 51 -6.29 -6.69 -3.33
N ILE A 52 -7.14 -5.98 -4.07
CA ILE A 52 -6.76 -4.71 -4.70
C ILE A 52 -6.30 -3.69 -3.64
N HIS A 53 -6.84 -3.72 -2.42
CA HIS A 53 -6.33 -2.88 -1.34
C HIS A 53 -4.92 -3.33 -0.91
N ASN A 54 -4.66 -4.64 -0.82
CA ASN A 54 -3.27 -5.11 -0.62
C ASN A 54 -2.35 -4.59 -1.73
N LEU A 55 -2.79 -4.61 -3.00
CA LEU A 55 -2.03 -4.06 -4.12
C LEU A 55 -1.78 -2.55 -3.97
N GLU A 56 -2.76 -1.77 -3.48
CA GLU A 56 -2.61 -0.32 -3.21
C GLU A 56 -1.44 -0.06 -2.26
N HIS A 57 -1.35 -0.89 -1.21
CA HIS A 57 -0.26 -0.88 -0.23
C HIS A 57 1.06 -1.46 -0.76
N GLY A 58 1.07 -2.08 -1.94
CA GLY A 58 2.28 -2.62 -2.56
C GLY A 58 2.50 -4.11 -2.36
N ALA A 59 1.44 -4.85 -2.01
CA ALA A 59 1.51 -6.29 -1.93
C ALA A 59 1.72 -6.95 -3.30
N LEU A 60 2.34 -8.13 -3.27
CA LEU A 60 2.18 -9.15 -4.29
C LEU A 60 0.95 -10.01 -3.98
N VAL A 61 0.07 -10.17 -4.95
CA VAL A 61 -1.03 -11.13 -4.91
C VAL A 61 -0.78 -12.21 -5.95
N VAL A 62 -0.77 -13.47 -5.54
CA VAL A 62 -0.74 -14.64 -6.40
C VAL A 62 -2.13 -15.24 -6.46
N LEU A 63 -2.68 -15.34 -7.67
CA LEU A 63 -3.99 -15.90 -7.93
C LEU A 63 -3.86 -17.30 -8.53
N TYR A 64 -4.79 -18.18 -8.21
CA TYR A 64 -4.98 -19.47 -8.88
C TYR A 64 -6.45 -19.68 -9.27
N SER A 65 -6.70 -20.43 -10.33
CA SER A 65 -8.04 -20.70 -10.86
C SER A 65 -8.44 -22.17 -10.68
N CYS A 66 -9.67 -22.35 -10.22
CA CYS A 66 -10.38 -23.62 -10.15
C CYS A 66 -11.35 -23.84 -11.32
N LYS A 67 -11.41 -22.92 -12.30
CA LYS A 67 -12.35 -22.98 -13.43
C LYS A 67 -12.29 -24.32 -14.18
N ASP A 68 -11.08 -24.81 -14.44
CA ASP A 68 -10.82 -26.08 -15.13
C ASP A 68 -10.31 -27.15 -14.14
N GLY A 69 -10.88 -27.16 -12.92
CA GLY A 69 -10.43 -27.96 -11.78
C GLY A 69 -9.51 -27.18 -10.86
N CYS A 70 -9.50 -27.45 -9.55
CA CYS A 70 -8.59 -26.76 -8.62
C CYS A 70 -7.14 -27.26 -8.75
N PRO A 71 -6.14 -26.50 -8.25
CA PRO A 71 -4.79 -27.02 -8.07
C PRO A 71 -4.81 -28.34 -7.31
N ASP A 72 -4.01 -29.32 -7.77
CA ASP A 72 -3.82 -30.58 -7.07
C ASP A 72 -2.95 -30.39 -5.82
N ASP A 73 -2.73 -31.47 -5.06
CA ASP A 73 -2.01 -31.37 -3.79
C ASP A 73 -0.53 -30.97 -3.99
N ALA A 74 0.08 -31.37 -5.11
CA ALA A 74 1.44 -30.95 -5.45
C ALA A 74 1.52 -29.44 -5.71
N ALA A 75 0.58 -28.89 -6.48
CA ALA A 75 0.50 -27.46 -6.74
C ALA A 75 0.14 -26.65 -5.48
N LYS A 76 -0.74 -27.16 -4.62
CA LYS A 76 -1.02 -26.55 -3.30
C LYS A 76 0.25 -26.49 -2.44
N GLN A 77 1.03 -27.58 -2.42
CA GLN A 77 2.31 -27.60 -1.72
C GLN A 77 3.30 -26.58 -2.29
N GLN A 78 3.34 -26.39 -3.61
CA GLN A 78 4.18 -25.35 -4.23
C GLN A 78 3.74 -23.93 -3.83
N LEU A 79 2.43 -23.66 -3.77
CA LEU A 79 1.90 -22.38 -3.31
C LEU A 79 2.24 -22.13 -1.83
N GLN A 80 2.11 -23.17 -0.99
CA GLN A 80 2.50 -23.12 0.42
C GLN A 80 3.99 -22.85 0.58
N GLN A 81 4.84 -23.60 -0.13
CA GLN A 81 6.29 -23.43 -0.08
C GLN A 81 6.71 -22.03 -0.57
N PHE A 82 6.08 -21.53 -1.63
CA PHE A 82 6.31 -20.17 -2.12
C PHE A 82 5.96 -19.12 -1.07
N PHE A 83 4.84 -19.30 -0.37
CA PHE A 83 4.47 -18.44 0.73
C PHE A 83 5.53 -18.51 1.83
N ASP A 84 5.89 -19.69 2.31
CA ASP A 84 6.82 -19.89 3.42
C ASP A 84 8.22 -19.30 3.12
N ASP A 85 8.70 -19.46 1.88
CA ASP A 85 10.02 -18.99 1.44
C ASP A 85 10.02 -17.53 0.94
N PHE A 86 8.89 -16.82 1.04
CA PHE A 86 8.78 -15.50 0.43
C PHE A 86 9.80 -14.52 1.02
N PRO A 87 10.56 -13.78 0.18
CA PRO A 87 11.59 -12.88 0.66
C PRO A 87 11.02 -11.55 1.17
N ALA A 88 11.88 -10.75 1.81
CA ALA A 88 11.58 -9.36 2.08
C ALA A 88 11.34 -8.60 0.75
N SER A 89 10.56 -7.52 0.81
CA SER A 89 10.23 -6.75 -0.39
C SER A 89 11.47 -6.08 -1.01
N PRO A 90 11.51 -5.96 -2.35
CA PRO A 90 12.73 -5.66 -3.09
C PRO A 90 13.25 -4.23 -2.92
N LEU A 91 12.37 -3.26 -2.60
CA LEU A 91 12.74 -1.86 -2.44
C LEU A 91 12.69 -1.40 -1.00
N CYS A 92 11.63 -1.75 -0.28
CA CYS A 92 11.37 -1.15 1.03
C CYS A 92 11.68 -2.10 2.18
N ASN A 93 12.25 -3.27 1.86
CA ASN A 93 12.68 -4.29 2.81
C ASN A 93 11.60 -4.63 3.86
N ILE A 94 10.35 -4.65 3.40
CA ILE A 94 9.19 -5.06 4.21
C ILE A 94 9.38 -6.52 4.55
N ALA A 95 9.24 -6.85 5.84
CA ALA A 95 9.38 -8.20 6.31
C ALA A 95 8.46 -9.17 5.54
N PRO A 96 8.92 -10.40 5.26
CA PRO A 96 8.06 -11.46 4.73
C PRO A 96 6.74 -11.57 5.49
N HIS A 97 5.66 -11.90 4.77
CA HIS A 97 4.32 -12.16 5.31
C HIS A 97 3.62 -10.96 5.98
N LEU A 98 4.27 -9.80 6.11
CA LEU A 98 3.61 -8.61 6.65
C LEU A 98 2.57 -8.05 5.68
N LEU A 99 2.91 -8.03 4.39
CA LEU A 99 2.06 -7.50 3.33
C LEU A 99 1.98 -8.45 2.13
N SER A 100 3.07 -9.16 1.85
CA SER A 100 3.21 -10.08 0.72
C SER A 100 3.75 -11.44 1.18
N PRO A 101 3.42 -12.53 0.47
CA PRO A 101 2.46 -12.59 -0.64
C PRO A 101 1.06 -12.88 -0.12
N VAL A 102 0.03 -12.47 -0.86
CA VAL A 102 -1.35 -12.98 -0.67
C VAL A 102 -1.63 -14.02 -1.74
N VAL A 103 -2.06 -15.22 -1.36
CA VAL A 103 -2.46 -16.31 -2.26
C VAL A 103 -3.97 -16.49 -2.21
N ALA A 104 -4.66 -16.26 -3.33
CA ALA A 104 -6.12 -16.31 -3.39
C ALA A 104 -6.67 -17.01 -4.65
N ARG A 105 -7.88 -17.56 -4.54
CA ARG A 105 -8.62 -18.12 -5.68
C ARG A 105 -9.26 -16.99 -6.50
N PHE A 106 -9.16 -17.07 -7.82
CA PHE A 106 -9.92 -16.23 -8.73
C PHE A 106 -10.16 -16.94 -10.07
N ASP A 107 -11.40 -17.31 -10.36
CA ASP A 107 -11.70 -18.23 -11.48
C ASP A 107 -12.02 -17.53 -12.80
N GLU A 108 -12.27 -16.21 -12.77
CA GLU A 108 -12.66 -15.46 -13.96
C GLU A 108 -11.47 -15.17 -14.90
N MET A 109 -10.24 -15.40 -14.45
CA MET A 109 -9.03 -15.20 -15.26
C MET A 109 -8.86 -16.27 -16.34
N SER A 110 -8.11 -15.93 -17.40
CA SER A 110 -7.90 -16.80 -18.57
C SER A 110 -6.81 -17.86 -18.39
N THR A 111 -5.95 -17.73 -17.37
CA THR A 111 -4.83 -18.64 -17.11
C THR A 111 -4.99 -19.33 -15.76
N LYS A 112 -4.22 -20.39 -15.52
CA LYS A 112 -4.30 -21.17 -14.29
C LYS A 112 -3.81 -20.39 -13.07
N TYR A 113 -2.79 -19.57 -13.25
CA TYR A 113 -2.18 -18.74 -12.23
C TYR A 113 -1.99 -17.31 -12.73
N ALA A 114 -1.90 -16.37 -11.80
CA ALA A 114 -1.45 -15.02 -12.08
C ALA A 114 -0.65 -14.46 -10.90
N ALA A 115 0.31 -13.59 -11.16
CA ALA A 115 0.92 -12.74 -10.14
C ALA A 115 0.57 -11.28 -10.45
N VAL A 116 0.16 -10.55 -9.42
CA VAL A 116 -0.41 -9.22 -9.56
C VAL A 116 0.28 -8.30 -8.55
N VAL A 117 0.79 -7.18 -9.05
CA VAL A 117 1.09 -5.98 -8.25
C VAL A 117 0.26 -4.84 -8.83
N TRP A 118 0.22 -3.68 -8.18
CA TRP A 118 -0.57 -2.56 -8.69
C TRP A 118 -0.29 -2.24 -10.17
N ASP A 119 -1.32 -2.17 -11.00
CA ASP A 119 -1.24 -1.90 -12.45
C ASP A 119 -0.36 -2.88 -13.28
N ARG A 120 0.04 -4.04 -12.74
CA ARG A 120 0.84 -5.04 -13.46
C ARG A 120 0.32 -6.45 -13.20
N ILE A 121 0.30 -7.25 -14.26
CA ILE A 121 -0.19 -8.62 -14.23
C ILE A 121 0.83 -9.49 -14.97
N LEU A 122 1.20 -10.60 -14.35
CA LEU A 122 1.89 -11.71 -14.98
C LEU A 122 0.92 -12.89 -15.03
N LEU A 123 0.48 -13.28 -16.22
CA LEU A 123 -0.37 -14.46 -16.44
C LEU A 123 0.50 -15.70 -16.67
N LEU A 124 0.09 -16.83 -16.10
CA LEU A 124 0.87 -18.07 -16.09
C LEU A 124 -0.04 -19.30 -16.24
N ASP A 125 0.25 -20.18 -17.20
CA ASP A 125 -0.46 -21.47 -17.33
C ASP A 125 0.02 -22.50 -16.30
N THR A 126 1.26 -22.37 -15.82
CA THR A 126 1.88 -23.23 -14.81
C THR A 126 2.45 -22.39 -13.68
N PHE A 127 2.43 -22.91 -12.45
CA PHE A 127 3.03 -22.21 -11.33
C PHE A 127 4.56 -22.15 -11.50
N ASP A 128 5.12 -20.93 -11.50
CA ASP A 128 6.54 -20.67 -11.76
C ASP A 128 7.04 -19.64 -10.75
N GLN A 129 7.57 -20.12 -9.63
CA GLN A 129 8.07 -19.29 -8.53
C GLN A 129 9.17 -18.31 -8.99
N ALA A 130 10.07 -18.74 -9.88
CA ALA A 130 11.16 -17.91 -10.34
C ALA A 130 10.65 -16.71 -11.16
N LYS A 131 9.68 -16.93 -12.06
CA LYS A 131 9.03 -15.84 -12.81
C LYS A 131 8.25 -14.91 -11.89
N ILE A 132 7.54 -15.44 -10.90
CA ILE A 132 6.78 -14.62 -9.94
C ILE A 132 7.70 -13.73 -9.11
N LEU A 133 8.82 -14.28 -8.61
CA LEU A 133 9.81 -13.50 -7.87
C LEU A 133 10.51 -12.47 -8.75
N ALA A 134 10.86 -12.82 -9.99
CA ALA A 134 11.43 -11.87 -10.95
C ALA A 134 10.45 -10.71 -11.24
N PHE A 135 9.16 -11.02 -11.41
CA PHE A 135 8.10 -10.04 -11.56
C PHE A 135 7.96 -9.13 -10.34
N PHE A 136 7.97 -9.70 -9.14
CA PHE A 136 7.92 -8.92 -7.89
C PHE A 136 9.14 -8.01 -7.73
N ASN A 137 10.34 -8.52 -7.99
CA ASN A 137 11.57 -7.72 -7.96
C ASN A 137 11.55 -6.56 -8.98
N GLN A 138 10.94 -6.81 -10.15
CA GLN A 138 10.84 -5.81 -11.21
C GLN A 138 9.81 -4.71 -10.89
N TRP A 139 8.68 -5.03 -10.26
CA TRP A 139 7.52 -4.13 -10.19
C TRP A 139 7.00 -3.82 -8.78
N GLY A 140 7.28 -4.68 -7.81
CA GLY A 140 6.89 -4.52 -6.41
C GLY A 140 7.30 -3.15 -5.88
N GLU A 141 6.38 -2.46 -5.20
CA GLU A 141 6.58 -1.15 -4.56
C GLU A 141 6.92 0.02 -5.51
N ARG A 142 7.19 -0.25 -6.78
CA ARG A 142 7.45 0.77 -7.81
C ARG A 142 6.15 1.33 -8.35
N THR A 143 5.19 0.44 -8.55
CA THR A 143 3.93 0.72 -9.27
C THR A 143 2.76 1.02 -8.33
N ASN A 144 2.87 0.62 -7.07
CA ASN A 144 1.82 0.84 -6.09
C ASN A 144 1.63 2.32 -5.76
N ARG A 145 0.40 2.62 -5.38
CA ARG A 145 -0.08 3.98 -5.16
C ARG A 145 0.40 4.55 -3.83
N GLU A 146 0.27 3.78 -2.75
CA GLU A 146 0.65 4.24 -1.40
C GLU A 146 2.04 3.72 -1.05
N LYS A 147 2.99 4.64 -0.90
CA LYS A 147 4.36 4.26 -0.53
C LYS A 147 4.40 3.83 0.93
N GLN A 148 4.98 2.66 1.18
CA GLN A 148 5.17 2.17 2.53
C GLN A 148 6.15 3.10 3.28
N PRO A 149 5.98 3.32 4.59
CA PRO A 149 6.88 4.19 5.35
C PRO A 149 8.35 3.76 5.26
N SER A 150 8.60 2.45 5.16
CA SER A 150 9.95 1.90 4.97
C SER A 150 10.54 2.18 3.58
N CYS A 151 9.72 2.60 2.59
CA CYS A 151 10.15 2.98 1.24
C CYS A 151 10.77 4.37 1.15
N THR A 152 10.96 5.06 2.28
CA THR A 152 11.48 6.42 2.26
C THR A 152 12.89 6.41 1.66
N THR A 153 13.05 7.06 0.51
CA THR A 153 14.36 7.27 -0.11
C THR A 153 15.26 8.01 0.90
N PRO A 154 16.50 7.57 1.15
CA PRO A 154 17.48 8.41 1.84
C PRO A 154 17.65 9.70 1.01
N GLY A 155 17.00 10.79 1.44
CA GLY A 155 17.00 12.05 0.70
C GLY A 155 15.72 12.88 0.73
N SER A 156 14.59 12.37 1.21
CA SER A 156 13.46 13.25 1.57
C SER A 156 13.66 13.83 2.96
N THR A 157 14.64 14.74 3.09
CA THR A 157 14.63 15.70 4.19
C THR A 157 13.33 16.47 4.05
N ALA A 158 12.48 16.40 5.08
CA ALA A 158 11.34 17.28 5.20
C ALA A 158 11.79 18.71 4.85
N SER A 159 11.12 19.36 3.90
CA SER A 159 11.27 20.80 3.73
C SER A 159 11.02 21.42 5.10
N PRO A 160 11.97 22.17 5.68
CA PRO A 160 11.66 22.89 6.90
C PRO A 160 10.50 23.83 6.54
N GLN A 161 9.41 23.72 7.30
CA GLN A 161 8.42 24.80 7.37
C GLN A 161 9.20 26.10 7.46
N ALA A 162 8.95 27.01 6.51
CA ALA A 162 9.45 28.36 6.56
C ALA A 162 8.89 29.03 7.83
N GLY A 163 9.57 28.78 8.95
CA GLY A 163 9.54 29.66 10.09
C GLY A 163 10.11 30.99 9.62
N THR A 164 9.28 32.01 9.78
CA THR A 164 9.63 33.43 9.81
C THR A 164 11.09 33.67 10.17
N SER A 165 11.86 34.14 9.19
CA SER A 165 13.21 34.64 9.40
C SER A 165 13.14 36.15 9.63
N PRO A 166 13.62 36.68 10.77
CA PRO A 166 13.86 38.10 10.94
C PRO A 166 15.32 38.44 10.58
N GLY A 167 15.51 39.61 9.96
CA GLY A 167 16.76 40.37 10.10
C GLY A 167 17.29 40.94 8.80
N VAL A 168 17.40 42.27 8.73
CA VAL A 168 18.70 42.97 8.80
C VAL A 168 18.54 44.45 9.16
N SER A 169 19.50 44.93 9.95
CA SER A 169 19.74 46.31 10.41
C SER A 169 20.11 47.29 9.30
N GLU A 170 19.75 48.58 9.44
CA GLU A 170 20.71 49.71 9.59
C GLU A 170 20.01 51.05 9.93
N SER A 171 20.72 51.88 10.69
CA SER A 171 20.36 53.20 11.27
C SER A 171 20.43 54.33 10.21
N PRO A 172 19.80 55.53 10.39
CA PRO A 172 20.27 56.52 11.38
C PRO A 172 19.19 57.42 12.06
N SER A 173 19.61 58.05 13.18
CA SER A 173 19.01 59.18 13.93
C SER A 173 18.91 60.51 13.13
N PRO A 174 18.36 61.63 13.67
CA PRO A 174 17.40 61.83 14.78
C PRO A 174 16.26 62.86 14.47
N SER A 175 15.20 62.94 15.29
CA SER A 175 14.77 64.17 16.00
C SER A 175 13.32 64.15 16.53
N ALA A 176 13.23 64.58 17.80
CA ALA A 176 12.18 65.36 18.46
C ALA A 176 10.78 64.75 18.72
N GLY A 177 10.38 64.75 20.00
CA GLY A 177 8.97 64.97 20.37
C GLY A 177 8.40 64.25 21.59
N THR A 178 8.80 64.69 22.80
CA THR A 178 7.94 64.84 24.02
C THR A 178 7.30 63.62 24.73
N SER A 179 7.75 63.43 25.98
CA SER A 179 7.22 62.80 27.21
C SER A 179 5.70 62.96 27.54
N PRO A 180 5.19 62.45 28.69
CA PRO A 180 5.30 61.10 29.31
C PRO A 180 3.93 60.60 29.88
N SER A 181 3.92 59.45 30.56
CA SER A 181 3.05 59.02 31.70
C SER A 181 2.28 57.72 31.47
N VAL A 182 2.04 56.80 32.42
CA VAL A 182 2.39 56.57 33.84
C VAL A 182 1.99 55.10 34.09
N GLU A 183 2.80 54.33 34.83
CA GLU A 183 2.46 53.02 35.45
C GLU A 183 1.55 53.26 36.69
N PRO A 184 0.82 52.28 37.31
CA PRO A 184 1.37 50.95 37.62
C PRO A 184 0.37 49.76 37.76
N SER A 185 0.97 48.57 37.87
CA SER A 185 0.72 47.47 38.82
C SER A 185 -0.64 46.79 39.06
N ALA A 186 -0.52 45.45 39.04
CA ALA A 186 -1.03 44.45 40.00
C ALA A 186 -2.36 43.69 39.73
N SER A 187 -2.16 42.40 39.40
CA SER A 187 -2.89 41.14 39.69
C SER A 187 -3.81 41.07 40.93
N PRO A 188 -4.48 39.92 41.25
CA PRO A 188 -5.26 38.97 40.42
C PRO A 188 -6.62 38.54 41.07
N SER A 189 -7.33 37.67 40.34
CA SER A 189 -8.16 36.52 40.78
C SER A 189 -9.70 36.61 40.87
N PRO A 190 -10.38 35.51 40.48
CA PRO A 190 -11.83 35.44 40.22
C PRO A 190 -12.67 34.98 41.44
N SER A 191 -13.98 35.23 41.33
CA SER A 191 -15.05 34.69 42.19
C SER A 191 -15.42 33.25 41.85
#